data_AF-A0A6P2VDY6-F1
#
_entry.id   AF-A0A6P2VDY6-F1
#
_cell.length_a   1.000
_cell.length_b   1.000
_cell.length_c   1.000
_cell.angle_alpha   90.00
_cell.angle_beta   90.00
_cell.angle_gamma   90.00
#
_symmetry.space_group_name_H-M   'P 1'
#
loop_
_entity.id
_entity.type
_entity.pdbx_description
1 polymer ?
#
loop_
_entity_poly.entity_id
_entity_poly.type
_entity_poly.pdbx_seq_one_letter_code
_entity_poly.pdbx_strand_id
1 'polypeptide(L)'
;MKNQRESVVQLPTKVVARRMAEEDAKVLRRAPVSPLDKYQQSIARAADWKIQEMPVMTLPRGLTDFLSLELRDRGNALIEETRQLNNGFVGVLMSEVVALMVADFELHDLRERVLKWTEEAISEVVYRYRRQIQRAPYDAYMHLSDTFLGDIDTRIAHGEDRMYQRVWGSVIDCMAYLMIEACFLKTGYATLEFDDSPAHRTSLIGPIITHQGEAHAFSGIQNLFGVEPAAYLKEVVLAPLARVLRSDRFAAGRGDLRARLNTYLGDLLEAWPRLCGSARSWRYIFAIPGTGCSAAFRFIASQGVGTIYVSDSEESLRRGLETNFFRGAFNIGLDGAVSVIPHPWLTVDRVLDESDALSVSVWLLEQVHGKVVEDYLKIRHVEPTRSDSASDLDESTLEPDQIDAGDMATYAAWLDEARGEEEESGQPSSEGGSSDDAALITVHALPQIRQSRFFKILRACGVEVVQGKGSEKKLLRAGAHPFRLGSHYGPNPTIPSFLACQILRRLEISRSEWVAAVNDL
;
A
#
# COMPACT_ATOMS: atom_id res chain seq x y z
N MET A 1 -4.57 -3.40 -27.00
CA MET A 1 -4.36 -4.22 -25.78
C MET A 1 -2.91 -4.69 -25.58
N LYS A 2 -2.07 -4.86 -26.61
CA LYS A 2 -0.61 -5.11 -26.42
C LYS A 2 0.18 -3.87 -25.95
N ASN A 3 -0.12 -2.68 -26.48
CA ASN A 3 0.72 -1.49 -26.29
C ASN A 3 0.70 -0.88 -24.87
N GLN A 4 -0.35 -1.06 -24.06
CA GLN A 4 -0.35 -0.55 -22.68
C GLN A 4 0.41 -1.48 -21.71
N ARG A 5 0.52 -2.78 -22.02
CA ARG A 5 1.14 -3.79 -21.14
C ARG A 5 2.66 -3.88 -21.32
N GLU A 6 3.20 -3.35 -22.42
CA GLU A 6 4.65 -3.18 -22.63
C GLU A 6 5.23 -1.97 -21.86
N SER A 7 4.37 -1.10 -21.31
CA SER A 7 4.78 0.07 -20.51
C SER A 7 5.26 -0.27 -19.09
N VAL A 8 4.91 -1.47 -18.57
CA VAL A 8 5.27 -1.99 -17.23
C VAL A 8 6.78 -2.31 -17.11
N VAL A 9 7.53 -2.19 -18.21
CA VAL A 9 8.92 -2.64 -18.39
C VAL A 9 9.97 -1.76 -17.67
N GLN A 10 9.58 -0.67 -16.98
CA GLN A 10 10.53 0.16 -16.21
C GLN A 10 10.62 -0.14 -14.72
N LEU A 11 9.75 -1.00 -14.18
CA LEU A 11 9.90 -1.46 -12.81
C LEU A 11 11.07 -2.43 -12.72
N PRO A 12 11.81 -2.45 -11.60
CA PRO A 12 12.88 -3.41 -11.40
C PRO A 12 12.27 -4.78 -11.05
N THR A 13 11.41 -5.31 -11.92
CA THR A 13 10.62 -6.54 -11.78
C THR A 13 11.49 -7.71 -11.35
N LYS A 14 12.70 -7.82 -11.90
CA LYS A 14 13.70 -8.83 -11.50
C LYS A 14 14.21 -8.63 -10.06
N VAL A 15 14.39 -7.38 -9.63
CA VAL A 15 14.81 -7.05 -8.26
C VAL A 15 13.68 -7.32 -7.27
N VAL A 16 12.46 -6.92 -7.61
CA VAL A 16 11.26 -7.18 -6.80
C VAL A 16 11.05 -8.68 -6.66
N ALA A 17 11.06 -9.44 -7.77
CA ALA A 17 10.94 -10.90 -7.75
C ALA A 17 12.02 -11.56 -6.89
N ARG A 18 13.29 -11.14 -7.03
CA ARG A 18 14.39 -11.63 -6.19
C ARG A 18 14.15 -11.35 -4.71
N ARG A 19 13.73 -10.13 -4.37
CA ARG A 19 13.48 -9.73 -2.98
C ARG A 19 12.28 -10.45 -2.38
N MET A 20 11.21 -10.69 -3.15
CA MET A 20 10.08 -11.52 -2.71
C MET A 20 10.54 -12.94 -2.40
N ALA A 21 11.32 -13.57 -3.30
CA ALA A 21 11.87 -14.90 -3.07
C ALA A 21 12.80 -14.96 -1.84
N GLU A 22 13.58 -13.90 -1.57
CA GLU A 22 14.40 -13.81 -0.35
C GLU A 22 13.56 -13.76 0.93
N GLU A 23 12.39 -13.09 0.91
CA GLU A 23 11.48 -13.05 2.06
C GLU A 23 10.74 -14.39 2.24
N ASP A 24 10.29 -15.04 1.15
CA ASP A 24 9.70 -16.38 1.19
C ASP A 24 10.69 -17.40 1.78
N ALA A 25 11.97 -17.32 1.37
CA ALA A 25 13.02 -18.18 1.91
C ALA A 25 13.21 -18.02 3.43
N LYS A 26 12.95 -16.83 4.01
CA LYS A 26 12.99 -16.65 5.47
C LYS A 26 11.86 -17.40 6.16
N VAL A 27 10.65 -17.35 5.60
CA VAL A 27 9.48 -18.08 6.13
C VAL A 27 9.74 -19.58 6.17
N LEU A 28 10.45 -20.10 5.17
CA LEU A 28 10.80 -21.53 5.08
C LEU A 28 11.91 -21.98 6.05
N ARG A 29 12.69 -21.06 6.65
CA ARG A 29 13.77 -21.40 7.59
C ARG A 29 13.28 -21.72 9.01
N ARG A 30 12.03 -21.40 9.34
CA ARG A 30 11.46 -21.62 10.68
C ARG A 30 10.47 -22.78 10.68
N ALA A 31 10.28 -23.39 11.85
CA ALA A 31 9.14 -24.28 12.07
C ALA A 31 7.85 -23.45 12.13
N PRO A 32 6.74 -23.91 11.51
CA PRO A 32 5.48 -23.18 11.58
C PRO A 32 4.89 -23.28 12.99
N VAL A 33 4.47 -22.16 13.57
CA VAL A 33 3.93 -22.11 14.94
C VAL A 33 2.40 -21.95 14.99
N SER A 34 1.77 -21.63 13.86
CA SER A 34 0.32 -21.47 13.74
C SER A 34 -0.25 -22.16 12.48
N PRO A 35 -1.58 -22.40 12.40
CA PRO A 35 -2.23 -22.81 11.16
C PRO A 35 -1.95 -21.86 9.99
N LEU A 36 -1.99 -20.54 10.22
CA LEU A 36 -1.66 -19.54 9.20
C LEU A 36 -0.19 -19.68 8.73
N ASP A 37 0.75 -19.94 9.63
CA ASP A 37 2.16 -20.17 9.26
C ASP A 37 2.32 -21.42 8.40
N LYS A 38 1.59 -22.50 8.72
CA LYS A 38 1.61 -23.74 7.92
C LYS A 38 1.11 -23.46 6.50
N TYR A 39 0.06 -22.65 6.39
CA TYR A 39 -0.49 -22.23 5.11
C TYR A 39 0.49 -21.34 4.32
N GLN A 40 1.08 -20.32 4.95
CA GLN A 40 2.10 -19.48 4.30
C GLN A 40 3.31 -20.29 3.81
N GLN A 41 3.78 -21.27 4.62
CA GLN A 41 4.85 -22.16 4.20
C GLN A 41 4.46 -23.09 3.06
N SER A 42 3.20 -23.54 2.98
CA SER A 42 2.74 -24.37 1.85
C SER A 42 2.69 -23.58 0.55
N ILE A 43 2.27 -22.31 0.61
CA ILE A 43 2.32 -21.38 -0.53
C ILE A 43 3.76 -21.17 -0.99
N ALA A 44 4.67 -20.85 -0.07
CA ALA A 44 6.08 -20.59 -0.39
C ALA A 44 6.83 -21.82 -0.92
N ARG A 45 6.35 -23.04 -0.63
CA ARG A 45 6.90 -24.29 -1.18
C ARG A 45 6.28 -24.71 -2.50
N ALA A 46 5.17 -24.10 -2.91
CA ALA A 46 4.49 -24.50 -4.13
C ALA A 46 5.39 -24.24 -5.34
N ALA A 47 5.52 -25.25 -6.20
CA ALA A 47 6.20 -25.09 -7.47
C ALA A 47 5.48 -24.07 -8.34
N ASP A 48 6.24 -23.35 -9.16
CA ASP A 48 5.66 -22.46 -10.17
C ASP A 48 4.78 -23.26 -11.14
N TRP A 49 3.73 -22.63 -11.65
CA TRP A 49 2.74 -23.28 -12.50
C TRP A 49 2.47 -22.44 -13.75
N LYS A 50 2.01 -23.12 -14.81
CA LYS A 50 1.50 -22.45 -16.00
C LYS A 50 0.04 -22.11 -15.78
N ILE A 51 -0.32 -20.87 -16.08
CA ILE A 51 -1.69 -20.37 -16.03
C ILE A 51 -2.52 -21.14 -17.05
N GLN A 52 -3.69 -21.62 -16.61
CA GLN A 52 -4.60 -22.43 -17.40
C GLN A 52 -5.77 -21.59 -17.88
N GLU A 53 -6.43 -22.03 -18.96
CA GLU A 53 -7.66 -21.39 -19.39
C GLU A 53 -8.77 -21.69 -18.37
N MET A 54 -9.42 -20.64 -17.88
CA MET A 54 -10.51 -20.76 -16.91
C MET A 54 -11.88 -20.75 -17.59
N PRO A 55 -12.78 -21.67 -17.21
CA PRO A 55 -14.14 -21.70 -17.71
C PRO A 55 -14.96 -20.55 -17.11
N VAL A 56 -16.12 -20.29 -17.71
CA VAL A 56 -17.10 -19.35 -17.15
C VAL A 56 -17.57 -19.84 -15.78
N MET A 57 -17.53 -18.96 -14.80
CA MET A 57 -17.96 -19.22 -13.42
C MET A 57 -19.01 -18.19 -12.99
N THR A 58 -19.84 -18.59 -12.04
CA THR A 58 -20.84 -17.72 -11.41
C THR A 58 -20.80 -17.87 -9.91
N LEU A 59 -21.32 -16.87 -9.20
CA LEU A 59 -21.53 -16.93 -7.77
C LEU A 59 -22.33 -18.18 -7.36
N PRO A 60 -22.00 -18.79 -6.21
CA PRO A 60 -22.70 -19.96 -5.73
C PRO A 60 -24.12 -19.61 -5.26
N ARG A 61 -25.06 -20.54 -5.46
CA ARG A 61 -26.47 -20.33 -5.09
C ARG A 61 -26.64 -19.95 -3.62
N GLY A 62 -25.87 -20.59 -2.75
CA GLY A 62 -25.88 -20.33 -1.31
C GLY A 62 -25.59 -18.87 -0.94
N LEU A 63 -24.81 -18.14 -1.75
CA LEU A 63 -24.63 -16.70 -1.58
C LEU A 63 -25.74 -15.92 -2.31
N THR A 64 -26.07 -16.28 -3.54
CA THR A 64 -27.01 -15.49 -4.36
C THR A 64 -28.42 -15.40 -3.77
N ASP A 65 -28.84 -16.38 -2.97
CA ASP A 65 -30.12 -16.37 -2.28
C ASP A 65 -30.22 -15.23 -1.24
N PHE A 66 -29.07 -14.71 -0.78
CA PHE A 66 -28.98 -13.56 0.11
C PHE A 66 -28.80 -12.22 -0.60
N LEU A 67 -28.51 -12.19 -1.89
CA LEU A 67 -28.17 -10.93 -2.57
C LEU A 67 -29.38 -10.35 -3.30
N SER A 68 -29.35 -9.05 -3.54
CA SER A 68 -30.19 -8.41 -4.55
C SER A 68 -29.77 -8.84 -5.96
N LEU A 69 -30.67 -8.70 -6.93
CA LEU A 69 -30.37 -9.04 -8.33
C LEU A 69 -29.19 -8.21 -8.87
N GLU A 70 -29.18 -6.91 -8.58
CA GLU A 70 -28.11 -6.00 -8.98
C GLU A 70 -26.76 -6.44 -8.41
N LEU A 71 -26.70 -6.72 -7.11
CA LEU A 71 -25.45 -7.09 -6.44
C LEU A 71 -24.94 -8.46 -6.91
N ARG A 72 -25.85 -9.39 -7.18
CA ARG A 72 -25.53 -10.68 -7.80
C ARG A 72 -24.93 -10.50 -9.20
N ASP A 73 -25.56 -9.70 -10.04
CA ASP A 73 -25.14 -9.51 -11.43
C ASP A 73 -23.79 -8.78 -11.49
N ARG A 74 -23.56 -7.79 -10.60
CA ARG A 74 -22.26 -7.13 -10.41
C ARG A 74 -21.17 -8.11 -9.98
N GLY A 75 -21.44 -9.00 -9.03
CA GLY A 75 -20.46 -10.00 -8.59
C GLY A 75 -20.11 -11.01 -9.69
N ASN A 76 -21.08 -11.44 -10.50
CA ASN A 76 -20.82 -12.28 -11.67
C ASN A 76 -19.98 -11.55 -12.73
N ALA A 77 -20.21 -10.25 -12.95
CA ALA A 77 -19.38 -9.44 -13.86
C ALA A 77 -17.93 -9.36 -13.39
N LEU A 78 -17.68 -9.19 -12.09
CA LEU A 78 -16.32 -9.17 -11.52
C LEU A 78 -15.60 -10.53 -11.66
N ILE A 79 -16.32 -11.64 -11.52
CA ILE A 79 -15.78 -12.99 -11.78
C ILE A 79 -15.37 -13.14 -13.26
N GLU A 80 -16.19 -12.62 -14.18
CA GLU A 80 -15.93 -12.64 -15.61
C GLU A 80 -14.75 -11.74 -15.99
N GLU A 81 -14.63 -10.53 -15.42
CA GLU A 81 -13.46 -9.67 -15.60
C GLU A 81 -12.18 -10.35 -15.10
N THR A 82 -12.25 -11.02 -13.94
CA THR A 82 -11.12 -11.83 -13.42
C THR A 82 -10.76 -12.95 -14.40
N ARG A 83 -11.76 -13.59 -15.02
CA ARG A 83 -11.57 -14.64 -16.02
C ARG A 83 -10.84 -14.12 -17.25
N GLN A 84 -11.24 -12.95 -17.73
CA GLN A 84 -10.63 -12.32 -18.90
C GLN A 84 -9.18 -11.94 -18.61
N LEU A 85 -8.89 -11.43 -17.40
CA LEU A 85 -7.53 -11.18 -16.95
C LEU A 85 -6.73 -12.49 -16.95
N ASN A 86 -7.23 -13.55 -16.31
CA ASN A 86 -6.59 -14.86 -16.29
C ASN A 86 -6.28 -15.39 -17.70
N ASN A 87 -7.30 -15.39 -18.56
CA ASN A 87 -7.20 -15.99 -19.87
C ASN A 87 -6.27 -15.18 -20.82
N GLY A 88 -5.95 -13.94 -20.46
CA GLY A 88 -4.92 -13.15 -21.14
C GLY A 88 -3.48 -13.65 -20.92
N PHE A 89 -3.24 -14.49 -19.90
CA PHE A 89 -1.92 -15.01 -19.54
C PHE A 89 -1.79 -16.54 -19.65
N VAL A 90 -2.72 -17.20 -20.35
CA VAL A 90 -2.68 -18.66 -20.53
C VAL A 90 -1.35 -19.10 -21.12
N GLY A 91 -0.76 -20.13 -20.50
CA GLY A 91 0.52 -20.71 -20.91
C GLY A 91 1.76 -19.99 -20.38
N VAL A 92 1.60 -18.82 -19.73
CA VAL A 92 2.67 -18.10 -19.04
C VAL A 92 2.84 -18.68 -17.63
N LEU A 93 4.07 -18.64 -17.11
CA LEU A 93 4.37 -19.06 -15.74
C LEU A 93 3.91 -18.00 -14.73
N MET A 94 3.34 -18.44 -13.61
CA MET A 94 2.84 -17.51 -12.59
C MET A 94 3.96 -16.62 -12.04
N SER A 95 5.17 -17.16 -11.81
CA SER A 95 6.29 -16.36 -11.28
C SER A 95 6.66 -15.17 -12.17
N GLU A 96 6.49 -15.31 -13.49
CA GLU A 96 6.72 -14.24 -14.47
C GLU A 96 5.63 -13.16 -14.37
N VAL A 97 4.38 -13.59 -14.18
CA VAL A 97 3.21 -12.70 -14.10
C VAL A 97 3.14 -11.95 -12.78
N VAL A 98 3.48 -12.60 -11.65
CA VAL A 98 3.41 -11.98 -10.31
C VAL A 98 4.22 -10.71 -10.22
N ALA A 99 5.43 -10.73 -10.77
CA ALA A 99 6.32 -9.58 -10.69
C ALA A 99 5.82 -8.41 -11.59
N LEU A 100 5.17 -8.72 -12.72
CA LEU A 100 4.52 -7.72 -13.58
C LEU A 100 3.29 -7.10 -12.88
N MET A 101 2.53 -7.92 -12.18
CA MET A 101 1.28 -7.54 -11.51
C MET A 101 1.47 -6.66 -10.27
N VAL A 102 2.69 -6.52 -9.72
CA VAL A 102 2.92 -5.74 -8.47
C VAL A 102 2.45 -4.30 -8.60
N ALA A 103 2.54 -3.70 -9.80
CA ALA A 103 2.11 -2.34 -10.09
C ALA A 103 1.06 -2.26 -11.21
N ASP A 104 0.36 -3.37 -11.47
CA ASP A 104 -0.70 -3.38 -12.48
C ASP A 104 -1.94 -2.66 -11.92
N PHE A 105 -2.20 -1.46 -12.44
CA PHE A 105 -3.32 -0.62 -12.01
C PHE A 105 -4.68 -1.28 -12.29
N GLU A 106 -4.83 -1.99 -13.41
CA GLU A 106 -6.09 -2.68 -13.74
C GLU A 106 -6.39 -3.78 -12.72
N LEU A 107 -5.35 -4.51 -12.28
CA LEU A 107 -5.49 -5.50 -11.23
C LEU A 107 -5.85 -4.86 -9.88
N HIS A 108 -5.18 -3.78 -9.51
CA HIS A 108 -5.43 -3.11 -8.23
C HIS A 108 -6.84 -2.51 -8.19
N ASP A 109 -7.30 -1.88 -9.28
CA ASP A 109 -8.68 -1.41 -9.43
C ASP A 109 -9.69 -2.58 -9.33
N LEU A 110 -9.46 -3.67 -10.07
CA LEU A 110 -10.34 -4.84 -10.01
C LEU A 110 -10.45 -5.37 -8.57
N ARG A 111 -9.33 -5.49 -7.85
CA ARG A 111 -9.32 -5.90 -6.44
C ARG A 111 -10.14 -4.96 -5.55
N GLU A 112 -9.96 -3.66 -5.68
CA GLU A 112 -10.71 -2.66 -4.92
C GLU A 112 -12.22 -2.81 -5.17
N ARG A 113 -12.62 -2.94 -6.44
CA ARG A 113 -14.02 -3.18 -6.82
C ARG A 113 -14.57 -4.49 -6.24
N VAL A 114 -13.80 -5.58 -6.26
CA VAL A 114 -14.24 -6.86 -5.65
C VAL A 114 -14.36 -6.74 -4.13
N LEU A 115 -13.42 -6.06 -3.46
CA LEU A 115 -13.49 -5.83 -2.02
C LEU A 115 -14.72 -4.98 -1.64
N LYS A 116 -14.97 -3.88 -2.37
CA LYS A 116 -16.18 -3.06 -2.16
C LYS A 116 -17.46 -3.86 -2.37
N TRP A 117 -17.53 -4.67 -3.43
CA TRP A 117 -18.64 -5.58 -3.67
C TRP A 117 -18.84 -6.57 -2.52
N THR A 118 -17.74 -7.09 -1.97
CA THR A 118 -17.75 -8.06 -0.87
C THR A 118 -18.38 -7.47 0.39
N GLU A 119 -18.05 -6.23 0.72
CA GLU A 119 -18.62 -5.54 1.88
C GLU A 119 -20.13 -5.35 1.74
N GLU A 120 -20.58 -4.89 0.58
CA GLU A 120 -22.01 -4.77 0.28
C GLU A 120 -22.72 -6.13 0.34
N ALA A 121 -22.09 -7.18 -0.20
CA ALA A 121 -22.65 -8.53 -0.21
C ALA A 121 -22.79 -9.10 1.21
N ILE A 122 -21.75 -8.99 2.03
CA ILE A 122 -21.81 -9.46 3.41
C ILE A 122 -22.73 -8.60 4.26
N SER A 123 -22.84 -7.29 4.00
CA SER A 123 -23.83 -6.43 4.65
C SER A 123 -25.26 -6.91 4.38
N GLU A 124 -25.61 -7.26 3.12
CA GLU A 124 -26.91 -7.87 2.79
C GLU A 124 -27.12 -9.23 3.50
N VAL A 125 -26.11 -10.11 3.51
CA VAL A 125 -26.16 -11.40 4.21
C VAL A 125 -26.44 -11.20 5.70
N VAL A 126 -25.63 -10.37 6.37
CA VAL A 126 -25.75 -10.08 7.80
C VAL A 126 -27.11 -9.44 8.09
N TYR A 127 -27.57 -8.51 7.27
CA TYR A 127 -28.89 -7.89 7.43
C TYR A 127 -30.01 -8.93 7.35
N ARG A 128 -30.00 -9.79 6.33
CA ARG A 128 -31.03 -10.83 6.15
C ARG A 128 -30.97 -11.89 7.25
N TYR A 129 -29.79 -12.18 7.78
CA TYR A 129 -29.56 -13.21 8.81
C TYR A 129 -29.50 -12.69 10.26
N ARG A 130 -29.76 -11.39 10.47
CA ARG A 130 -29.58 -10.68 11.76
C ARG A 130 -30.28 -11.32 12.96
N ARG A 131 -31.45 -11.92 12.77
CA ARG A 131 -32.22 -12.54 13.88
C ARG A 131 -31.54 -13.81 14.39
N GLN A 132 -30.97 -14.60 13.48
CA GLN A 132 -30.24 -15.81 13.79
C GLN A 132 -28.91 -15.46 14.45
N ILE A 133 -28.20 -14.45 13.91
CA ILE A 133 -26.97 -13.91 14.52
C ILE A 133 -27.20 -13.48 15.97
N GLN A 134 -28.29 -12.74 16.25
CA GLN A 134 -28.62 -12.30 17.62
C GLN A 134 -28.97 -13.45 18.56
N ARG A 135 -29.56 -14.54 18.04
CA ARG A 135 -30.05 -15.65 18.86
C ARG A 135 -28.98 -16.70 19.15
N ALA A 136 -28.18 -17.06 18.15
CA ALA A 136 -27.19 -18.12 18.21
C ALA A 136 -26.00 -17.76 17.29
N PRO A 137 -25.08 -16.89 17.75
CA PRO A 137 -24.08 -16.32 16.87
C PRO A 137 -23.05 -17.33 16.33
N TYR A 138 -22.65 -18.31 17.15
CA TYR A 138 -21.75 -19.40 16.73
C TYR A 138 -22.38 -20.26 15.62
N ASP A 139 -23.58 -20.77 15.86
CA ASP A 139 -24.32 -21.58 14.87
C ASP A 139 -24.59 -20.80 13.58
N ALA A 140 -24.87 -19.51 13.70
CA ALA A 140 -25.09 -18.64 12.56
C ALA A 140 -23.83 -18.53 11.68
N TYR A 141 -22.66 -18.33 12.30
CA TYR A 141 -21.39 -18.26 11.57
C TYR A 141 -21.05 -19.58 10.87
N MET A 142 -21.19 -20.71 11.58
CA MET A 142 -20.90 -22.04 11.02
C MET A 142 -21.81 -22.32 9.82
N HIS A 143 -23.11 -22.03 9.95
CA HIS A 143 -24.05 -22.20 8.85
C HIS A 143 -23.70 -21.34 7.63
N LEU A 144 -23.42 -20.04 7.81
CA LEU A 144 -23.07 -19.15 6.70
C LEU A 144 -21.76 -19.58 6.02
N SER A 145 -20.77 -20.00 6.81
CA SER A 145 -19.48 -20.50 6.31
C SER A 145 -19.66 -21.75 5.44
N ASP A 146 -20.47 -22.71 5.90
CA ASP A 146 -20.79 -23.92 5.14
C ASP A 146 -21.66 -23.65 3.90
N THR A 147 -22.51 -22.63 3.97
CA THR A 147 -23.48 -22.33 2.90
C THR A 147 -22.83 -21.76 1.65
N PHE A 148 -21.81 -20.91 1.80
CA PHE A 148 -21.18 -20.29 0.64
C PHE A 148 -19.68 -20.04 0.76
N LEU A 149 -19.12 -19.81 1.95
CA LEU A 149 -17.71 -19.42 2.07
C LEU A 149 -16.77 -20.49 1.52
N GLY A 150 -17.01 -21.76 1.88
CA GLY A 150 -16.20 -22.89 1.39
C GLY A 150 -16.30 -23.11 -0.12
N ASP A 151 -17.46 -22.86 -0.73
CA ASP A 151 -17.64 -22.97 -2.20
C ASP A 151 -16.89 -21.84 -2.93
N ILE A 152 -17.02 -20.59 -2.48
CA ILE A 152 -16.27 -19.47 -3.07
C ILE A 152 -14.77 -19.69 -2.89
N ASP A 153 -14.35 -20.16 -1.72
CA ASP A 153 -12.94 -20.43 -1.40
C ASP A 153 -12.35 -21.47 -2.35
N THR A 154 -13.00 -22.62 -2.47
CA THR A 154 -12.47 -23.75 -3.26
C THR A 154 -12.70 -23.64 -4.76
N ARG A 155 -13.77 -22.98 -5.20
CA ARG A 155 -14.12 -22.89 -6.63
C ARG A 155 -13.62 -21.62 -7.29
N ILE A 156 -13.56 -20.50 -6.55
CA ILE A 156 -13.22 -19.18 -7.11
C ILE A 156 -11.85 -18.75 -6.63
N ALA A 157 -11.63 -18.59 -5.32
CA ALA A 157 -10.40 -17.97 -4.82
C ALA A 157 -9.17 -18.89 -4.93
N HIS A 158 -9.31 -20.15 -4.54
CA HIS A 158 -8.24 -21.15 -4.46
C HIS A 158 -8.54 -22.38 -5.32
N GLY A 159 -9.25 -22.18 -6.44
CA GLY A 159 -9.52 -23.22 -7.44
C GLY A 159 -8.26 -23.71 -8.17
N GLU A 160 -8.47 -24.44 -9.27
CA GLU A 160 -7.37 -25.06 -10.04
C GLU A 160 -6.36 -24.01 -10.57
N ASP A 161 -6.81 -22.79 -10.88
CA ASP A 161 -5.95 -21.66 -11.19
C ASP A 161 -5.84 -20.67 -10.03
N ARG A 162 -4.61 -20.38 -9.66
CA ARG A 162 -4.23 -19.48 -8.57
C ARG A 162 -4.07 -18.02 -9.00
N MET A 163 -4.30 -17.67 -10.26
CA MET A 163 -4.39 -16.26 -10.66
C MET A 163 -5.62 -15.59 -10.05
N TYR A 164 -6.73 -16.32 -9.94
CA TYR A 164 -7.90 -15.87 -9.21
C TYR A 164 -7.57 -15.55 -7.75
N GLN A 165 -6.71 -16.33 -7.10
CA GLN A 165 -6.23 -16.07 -5.74
C GLN A 165 -5.65 -14.66 -5.59
N ARG A 166 -5.04 -14.11 -6.65
CA ARG A 166 -4.51 -12.74 -6.61
C ARG A 166 -5.61 -11.71 -6.46
N VAL A 167 -6.80 -11.92 -7.01
CA VAL A 167 -7.94 -11.00 -6.87
C VAL A 167 -8.81 -11.38 -5.67
N TRP A 168 -9.15 -12.67 -5.56
CA TRP A 168 -10.17 -13.22 -4.68
C TRP A 168 -9.64 -13.79 -3.35
N GLY A 169 -8.32 -13.94 -3.19
CA GLY A 169 -7.74 -14.43 -1.93
C GLY A 169 -8.09 -13.51 -0.76
N SER A 170 -7.81 -12.21 -0.89
CA SER A 170 -8.18 -11.21 0.12
C SER A 170 -9.69 -11.02 0.27
N VAL A 171 -10.48 -11.43 -0.72
CA VAL A 171 -11.94 -11.35 -0.70
C VAL A 171 -12.52 -12.42 0.21
N ILE A 172 -12.00 -13.65 0.17
CA ILE A 172 -12.43 -14.72 1.09
C ILE A 172 -12.09 -14.35 2.53
N ASP A 173 -10.88 -13.84 2.77
CA ASP A 173 -10.48 -13.38 4.10
C ASP A 173 -11.37 -12.23 4.59
N CYS A 174 -11.73 -11.29 3.69
CA CYS A 174 -12.69 -10.23 3.96
C CYS A 174 -14.08 -10.77 4.33
N MET A 175 -14.63 -11.69 3.54
CA MET A 175 -15.94 -12.30 3.82
C MET A 175 -15.96 -12.98 5.19
N ALA A 176 -14.96 -13.81 5.46
CA ALA A 176 -14.82 -14.51 6.71
C ALA A 176 -14.72 -13.53 7.89
N TYR A 177 -13.86 -12.51 7.77
CA TYR A 177 -13.66 -11.53 8.82
C TYR A 177 -14.92 -10.71 9.10
N LEU A 178 -15.62 -10.20 8.07
CA LEU A 178 -16.85 -9.42 8.24
C LEU A 178 -17.95 -10.26 8.90
N MET A 179 -18.05 -11.55 8.57
CA MET A 179 -18.95 -12.47 9.26
C MET A 179 -18.52 -12.73 10.71
N ILE A 180 -17.21 -12.87 10.98
CA ILE A 180 -16.68 -12.98 12.35
C ILE A 180 -17.04 -11.74 13.16
N GLU A 181 -16.84 -10.56 12.58
CA GLU A 181 -17.15 -9.29 13.22
C GLU A 181 -18.64 -9.19 13.53
N ALA A 182 -19.50 -9.51 12.56
CA ALA A 182 -20.95 -9.47 12.73
C ALA A 182 -21.48 -10.50 13.74
N CYS A 183 -20.94 -11.71 13.75
CA CYS A 183 -21.42 -12.79 14.61
C CYS A 183 -20.83 -12.74 16.02
N PHE A 184 -19.55 -12.42 16.16
CA PHE A 184 -18.85 -12.55 17.44
C PHE A 184 -18.54 -11.21 18.10
N LEU A 185 -17.90 -10.30 17.36
CA LEU A 185 -17.34 -9.07 17.93
C LEU A 185 -18.44 -8.03 18.21
N LYS A 186 -19.30 -7.74 17.23
CA LYS A 186 -20.38 -6.75 17.33
C LYS A 186 -21.51 -7.18 18.27
N THR A 187 -21.72 -8.49 18.44
CA THR A 187 -22.69 -9.03 19.41
C THR A 187 -22.15 -9.05 20.83
N GLY A 188 -20.83 -8.86 21.02
CA GLY A 188 -20.15 -9.07 22.29
C GLY A 188 -20.11 -10.53 22.73
N TYR A 189 -20.42 -11.47 21.82
CA TYR A 189 -20.38 -12.90 22.10
C TYR A 189 -18.94 -13.42 22.29
N ALA A 190 -18.00 -12.80 21.59
CA ALA A 190 -16.57 -12.96 21.84
C ALA A 190 -15.82 -11.65 21.62
N THR A 191 -14.86 -11.34 22.50
CA THR A 191 -14.00 -10.16 22.39
C THR A 191 -12.56 -10.56 22.68
N LEU A 192 -11.61 -9.89 22.02
CA LEU A 192 -10.18 -10.01 22.30
C LEU A 192 -9.74 -8.88 23.23
N GLU A 193 -9.10 -9.22 24.34
CA GLU A 193 -8.49 -8.28 25.27
C GLU A 193 -6.97 -8.46 25.23
N PHE A 194 -6.23 -7.35 25.33
CA PHE A 194 -4.76 -7.34 25.32
C PHE A 194 -4.25 -6.82 26.64
N ASP A 195 -3.25 -7.51 27.21
CA ASP A 195 -2.58 -7.03 28.42
C ASP A 195 -1.94 -5.65 28.19
N ASP A 196 -2.06 -4.75 29.18
CA ASP A 196 -1.43 -3.42 29.15
C ASP A 196 0.11 -3.48 29.18
N SER A 197 0.67 -4.58 29.71
CA SER A 197 2.11 -4.79 29.75
C SER A 197 2.64 -5.41 28.46
N PRO A 198 3.84 -5.02 27.97
CA PRO A 198 4.57 -5.81 26.99
C PRO A 198 4.68 -7.26 27.51
N ALA A 199 4.30 -8.30 26.76
CA ALA A 199 4.19 -8.46 25.31
C ALA A 199 2.75 -8.46 24.75
N HIS A 200 1.80 -7.75 25.37
CA HIS A 200 0.41 -7.63 24.92
C HIS A 200 -0.22 -8.99 24.60
N ARG A 201 -0.26 -9.89 25.59
CA ARG A 201 -0.86 -11.20 25.40
C ARG A 201 -2.35 -11.04 25.19
N THR A 202 -2.88 -11.80 24.25
CA THR A 202 -4.30 -11.78 23.91
C THR A 202 -5.07 -12.80 24.74
N SER A 203 -6.19 -12.36 25.29
CA SER A 203 -7.15 -13.22 25.99
C SER A 203 -8.52 -13.14 25.30
N LEU A 204 -9.17 -14.29 25.17
CA LEU A 204 -10.55 -14.38 24.67
C LEU A 204 -11.52 -14.21 25.84
N ILE A 205 -12.43 -13.24 25.75
CA ILE A 205 -13.47 -12.98 26.74
C ILE A 205 -14.86 -13.01 26.11
N GLY A 206 -15.90 -13.06 26.94
CA GLY A 206 -17.30 -13.06 26.51
C GLY A 206 -18.00 -14.42 26.67
N PRO A 207 -19.31 -14.50 26.34
CA PRO A 207 -20.12 -15.72 26.50
C PRO A 207 -19.50 -16.99 25.89
N ILE A 208 -18.76 -16.89 24.79
CA ILE A 208 -18.15 -18.03 24.11
C ILE A 208 -17.25 -18.89 25.02
N ILE A 209 -16.62 -18.31 26.05
CA ILE A 209 -15.71 -19.04 26.94
C ILE A 209 -16.43 -20.04 27.84
N THR A 210 -17.76 -19.91 27.98
CA THR A 210 -18.59 -20.85 28.74
C THR A 210 -18.73 -22.20 28.03
N HIS A 211 -18.44 -22.26 26.73
CA HIS A 211 -18.49 -23.46 25.90
C HIS A 211 -17.10 -23.78 25.35
N GLN A 212 -16.35 -24.68 26.00
CA GLN A 212 -14.96 -24.98 25.64
C GLN A 212 -14.77 -25.42 24.18
N GLY A 213 -15.72 -26.16 23.61
CA GLY A 213 -15.68 -26.59 22.21
C GLY A 213 -15.76 -25.41 21.23
N GLU A 214 -16.70 -24.49 21.47
CA GLU A 214 -16.88 -23.28 20.66
C GLU A 214 -15.68 -22.34 20.79
N ALA A 215 -15.17 -22.13 22.01
CA ALA A 215 -13.99 -21.33 22.26
C ALA A 215 -12.75 -21.89 21.53
N HIS A 216 -12.56 -23.21 21.54
CA HIS A 216 -11.46 -23.84 20.82
C HIS A 216 -11.59 -23.70 19.29
N ALA A 217 -12.79 -23.95 18.75
CA ALA A 217 -13.07 -23.80 17.33
C ALA A 217 -12.88 -22.35 16.86
N PHE A 218 -13.41 -21.39 17.61
CA PHE A 218 -13.29 -19.97 17.32
C PHE A 218 -11.83 -19.49 17.38
N SER A 219 -11.05 -19.97 18.36
CA SER A 219 -9.60 -19.67 18.41
C SER A 219 -8.87 -20.13 17.14
N GLY A 220 -9.26 -21.28 16.59
CA GLY A 220 -8.76 -21.76 15.29
C GLY A 220 -9.14 -20.85 14.13
N ILE A 221 -10.41 -20.44 14.06
CA ILE A 221 -10.96 -19.53 13.05
C ILE A 221 -10.27 -18.16 13.11
N GLN A 222 -10.15 -17.56 14.30
CA GLN A 222 -9.49 -16.28 14.51
C GLN A 222 -8.03 -16.30 14.05
N ASN A 223 -7.33 -17.40 14.31
CA ASN A 223 -5.94 -17.56 13.88
C ASN A 223 -5.83 -17.70 12.36
N LEU A 224 -6.69 -18.52 11.76
CA LEU A 224 -6.72 -18.76 10.32
C LEU A 224 -6.95 -17.45 9.54
N PHE A 225 -7.95 -16.67 9.94
CA PHE A 225 -8.32 -15.42 9.27
C PHE A 225 -7.63 -14.19 9.87
N GLY A 226 -6.54 -14.35 10.63
CA GLY A 226 -5.72 -13.23 11.10
C GLY A 226 -6.50 -12.15 11.85
N VAL A 227 -7.47 -12.54 12.68
CA VAL A 227 -8.31 -11.60 13.45
C VAL A 227 -7.51 -10.92 14.57
N GLU A 228 -6.67 -11.70 15.26
CA GLU A 228 -5.85 -11.17 16.35
C GLU A 228 -4.84 -10.11 15.88
N PRO A 229 -4.08 -10.28 14.79
CA PRO A 229 -3.20 -9.23 14.27
C PRO A 229 -3.92 -7.92 13.92
N ALA A 230 -5.13 -8.00 13.34
CA ALA A 230 -5.94 -6.82 13.04
C ALA A 230 -6.41 -6.11 14.31
N ALA A 231 -6.89 -6.86 15.30
CA ALA A 231 -7.28 -6.34 16.60
C ALA A 231 -6.09 -5.73 17.36
N TYR A 232 -4.91 -6.37 17.31
CA TYR A 232 -3.68 -5.85 17.89
C TYR A 232 -3.30 -4.50 17.27
N LEU A 233 -3.27 -4.42 15.93
CA LEU A 233 -2.95 -3.16 15.25
C LEU A 233 -3.96 -2.06 15.60
N LYS A 234 -5.24 -2.39 15.72
CA LYS A 234 -6.27 -1.42 16.14
C LYS A 234 -6.08 -0.94 17.58
N GLU A 235 -6.11 -1.86 18.54
CA GLU A 235 -6.23 -1.55 19.96
C GLU A 235 -4.89 -1.17 20.62
N VAL A 236 -3.80 -1.83 20.21
CA VAL A 236 -2.47 -1.65 20.83
C VAL A 236 -1.63 -0.61 20.10
N VAL A 237 -1.86 -0.40 18.79
CA VAL A 237 -1.00 0.45 17.96
C VAL A 237 -1.71 1.72 17.52
N LEU A 238 -2.78 1.61 16.73
CA LEU A 238 -3.43 2.73 16.07
C LEU A 238 -4.20 3.62 17.04
N ALA A 239 -5.01 3.05 17.93
CA ALA A 239 -5.80 3.84 18.88
C ALA A 239 -4.95 4.63 19.89
N PRO A 240 -3.88 4.06 20.50
CA PRO A 240 -2.98 4.83 21.36
C PRO A 240 -2.21 5.91 20.59
N LEU A 241 -1.73 5.61 19.37
CA LEU A 241 -1.05 6.58 18.53
C LEU A 241 -1.97 7.77 18.20
N ALA A 242 -3.20 7.49 17.74
CA ALA A 242 -4.19 8.51 17.43
C ALA A 242 -4.46 9.43 18.64
N ARG A 243 -4.57 8.86 19.85
CA ARG A 243 -4.74 9.63 21.09
C ARG A 243 -3.56 10.57 21.36
N VAL A 244 -2.33 10.13 21.13
CA VAL A 244 -1.12 10.96 21.30
C VAL A 244 -1.10 12.08 20.26
N LEU A 245 -1.30 11.77 18.98
CA LEU A 245 -1.30 12.76 17.91
C LEU A 245 -2.37 13.85 18.12
N ARG A 246 -3.55 13.45 18.61
CA ARG A 246 -4.62 14.38 18.97
C ARG A 246 -4.21 15.28 20.13
N SER A 247 -3.60 14.70 21.18
CA SER A 247 -3.14 15.45 22.36
C SER A 247 -2.03 16.44 22.01
N ASP A 248 -1.12 16.06 21.11
CA ASP A 248 -0.02 16.89 20.62
C ASP A 248 -0.47 17.93 19.58
N ARG A 249 -1.76 17.95 19.22
CA ARG A 249 -2.33 18.80 18.17
C ARG A 249 -1.56 18.66 16.85
N PHE A 250 -1.18 17.43 16.51
CA PHE A 250 -0.34 17.11 15.35
C PHE A 250 -0.86 17.77 14.05
N ALA A 251 -2.16 17.65 13.78
CA ALA A 251 -2.80 18.24 12.60
C ALA A 251 -2.62 19.77 12.55
N ALA A 252 -2.91 20.47 13.65
CA ALA A 252 -2.78 21.92 13.73
C ALA A 252 -1.33 22.39 13.55
N GLY A 253 -0.36 21.58 13.98
CA GLY A 253 1.08 21.86 13.83
C GLY A 253 1.66 21.54 12.44
N ARG A 254 0.85 21.04 11.50
CA ARG A 254 1.32 20.59 10.17
C ARG A 254 0.60 21.26 8.99
N GLY A 255 -0.52 21.94 9.21
CA GLY A 255 -1.29 22.57 8.14
C GLY A 255 -2.06 21.52 7.33
N ASP A 256 -2.03 21.62 6.00
CA ASP A 256 -2.74 20.67 5.13
C ASP A 256 -2.09 19.28 5.16
N LEU A 257 -2.72 18.37 5.89
CA LEU A 257 -2.28 16.99 6.03
C LEU A 257 -2.43 16.19 4.73
N ARG A 258 -3.44 16.45 3.91
CA ARG A 258 -3.66 15.72 2.65
C ARG A 258 -2.58 16.07 1.64
N ALA A 259 -2.24 17.35 1.51
CA ALA A 259 -1.10 17.79 0.69
C ALA A 259 0.23 17.16 1.14
N ARG A 260 0.43 17.01 2.46
CA ARG A 260 1.61 16.33 3.01
C ARG A 260 1.64 14.84 2.70
N LEU A 261 0.51 14.15 2.89
CA LEU A 261 0.37 12.73 2.54
C LEU A 261 0.78 12.50 1.09
N ASN A 262 0.22 13.27 0.16
CA ASN A 262 0.48 13.17 -1.27
C ASN A 262 1.94 13.49 -1.62
N THR A 263 2.55 14.45 -0.91
CA THR A 263 3.99 14.73 -1.06
C THR A 263 4.84 13.54 -0.63
N TYR A 264 4.60 13.02 0.58
CA TYR A 264 5.38 11.92 1.12
C TYR A 264 5.24 10.67 0.27
N LEU A 265 4.01 10.36 -0.15
CA LEU A 265 3.72 9.25 -1.05
C LEU A 265 4.43 9.42 -2.40
N GLY A 266 4.31 10.59 -3.04
CA GLY A 266 4.95 10.86 -4.32
C GLY A 266 6.48 10.71 -4.27
N ASP A 267 7.10 11.14 -3.18
CA ASP A 267 8.53 10.99 -2.96
C ASP A 267 8.93 9.52 -2.70
N LEU A 268 8.09 8.76 -1.98
CA LEU A 268 8.30 7.32 -1.77
C LEU A 268 8.16 6.53 -3.09
N LEU A 269 7.16 6.86 -3.92
CA LEU A 269 6.94 6.27 -5.24
C LEU A 269 8.14 6.51 -6.17
N GLU A 270 8.71 7.71 -6.16
CA GLU A 270 9.93 8.04 -6.89
C GLU A 270 11.14 7.23 -6.38
N ALA A 271 11.28 7.10 -5.06
CA ALA A 271 12.41 6.42 -4.46
C ALA A 271 12.32 4.89 -4.60
N TRP A 272 11.10 4.34 -4.70
CA TRP A 272 10.83 2.91 -4.64
C TRP A 272 11.58 2.08 -5.70
N PRO A 273 11.60 2.43 -7.00
CA PRO A 273 12.36 1.69 -8.01
C PRO A 273 13.87 1.59 -7.71
N ARG A 274 14.41 2.55 -6.95
CA ARG A 274 15.83 2.61 -6.61
C ARG A 274 16.16 1.92 -5.29
N LEU A 275 15.20 1.89 -4.36
CA LEU A 275 15.41 1.43 -2.99
C LEU A 275 14.74 0.09 -2.66
N CYS A 276 13.86 -0.44 -3.52
CA CYS A 276 13.23 -1.76 -3.34
C CYS A 276 14.24 -2.91 -3.21
N GLY A 277 15.41 -2.79 -3.85
CA GLY A 277 16.51 -3.74 -3.74
C GLY A 277 17.29 -3.66 -2.41
N SER A 278 17.04 -2.65 -1.57
CA SER A 278 17.75 -2.46 -0.31
C SER A 278 17.25 -3.44 0.76
N ALA A 279 18.15 -4.24 1.31
CA ALA A 279 17.88 -5.08 2.48
C ALA A 279 18.00 -4.32 3.83
N ARG A 280 18.30 -3.01 3.82
CA ARG A 280 18.63 -2.22 5.03
C ARG A 280 17.40 -1.74 5.79
N SER A 281 16.44 -2.61 6.05
CA SER A 281 15.20 -2.27 6.76
C SER A 281 15.42 -1.75 8.18
N TRP A 282 16.54 -2.12 8.81
CA TRP A 282 16.95 -1.61 10.12
C TRP A 282 17.17 -0.09 10.16
N ARG A 283 17.45 0.56 9.01
CA ARG A 283 17.60 2.03 8.95
C ARG A 283 16.28 2.75 9.18
N TYR A 284 15.17 2.10 8.80
CA TYR A 284 13.84 2.67 8.85
C TYR A 284 13.05 2.19 10.08
N ILE A 285 13.77 1.86 11.16
CA ILE A 285 13.15 1.59 12.48
C ILE A 285 12.76 2.92 13.13
N PHE A 286 11.58 2.93 13.75
CA PHE A 286 11.06 4.02 14.57
C PHE A 286 10.18 3.48 15.71
N ALA A 287 10.11 4.23 16.81
CA ALA A 287 9.22 3.93 17.93
C ALA A 287 7.83 4.50 17.67
N ILE A 288 6.78 3.87 18.20
CA ILE A 288 5.39 4.34 18.07
C ILE A 288 4.96 5.03 19.38
N PRO A 289 4.74 6.36 19.38
CA PRO A 289 4.33 7.10 20.57
C PRO A 289 3.05 6.55 21.21
N GLY A 290 2.97 6.65 22.54
CA GLY A 290 1.83 6.12 23.30
C GLY A 290 1.81 4.61 23.45
N THR A 291 2.84 3.91 22.95
CA THR A 291 2.96 2.45 23.01
C THR A 291 4.39 2.03 23.40
N GLY A 292 4.58 0.76 23.76
CA GLY A 292 5.91 0.14 23.83
C GLY A 292 6.44 -0.36 22.47
N CYS A 293 5.63 -0.23 21.41
CA CYS A 293 5.88 -0.87 20.13
C CYS A 293 6.92 -0.13 19.29
N SER A 294 7.54 -0.89 18.38
CA SER A 294 8.44 -0.36 17.36
C SER A 294 8.03 -0.87 15.99
N ALA A 295 8.29 -0.06 14.97
CA ALA A 295 8.00 -0.38 13.58
C ALA A 295 9.20 -0.23 12.66
N ALA A 296 9.19 -0.96 11.54
CA ALA A 296 10.20 -0.88 10.49
C ALA A 296 9.54 -0.84 9.11
N PHE A 297 10.02 0.07 8.27
CA PHE A 297 9.56 0.16 6.88
C PHE A 297 10.45 -0.62 5.90
N ARG A 298 9.83 -1.16 4.86
CA ARG A 298 10.48 -1.80 3.71
C ARG A 298 9.80 -1.42 2.39
N PHE A 299 10.60 -1.21 1.36
CA PHE A 299 10.14 -1.00 -0.02
C PHE A 299 9.77 -2.31 -0.76
N ILE A 300 9.10 -3.22 -0.04
CA ILE A 300 8.61 -4.49 -0.59
C ILE A 300 7.26 -4.72 0.05
N ALA A 301 6.23 -4.77 -0.79
CA ALA A 301 4.88 -5.12 -0.39
C ALA A 301 4.31 -6.13 -1.38
N SER A 302 3.37 -6.95 -0.91
CA SER A 302 2.53 -7.76 -1.81
C SER A 302 1.57 -6.89 -2.63
N GLN A 303 1.31 -5.67 -2.14
CA GLN A 303 0.40 -4.68 -2.70
C GLN A 303 0.94 -3.28 -2.40
N GLY A 304 1.17 -2.47 -3.44
CA GLY A 304 1.61 -1.09 -3.30
C GLY A 304 3.12 -0.89 -3.14
N VAL A 305 3.50 0.21 -2.47
CA VAL A 305 4.86 0.79 -2.49
C VAL A 305 5.77 0.21 -1.41
N GLY A 306 5.20 -0.21 -0.28
CA GLY A 306 5.99 -0.70 0.84
C GLY A 306 5.16 -1.19 2.00
N THR A 307 5.86 -1.75 2.98
CA THR A 307 5.29 -2.39 4.15
C THR A 307 5.89 -1.80 5.43
N ILE A 308 5.05 -1.58 6.44
CA ILE A 308 5.44 -1.23 7.80
C ILE A 308 5.18 -2.44 8.70
N TYR A 309 6.24 -3.06 9.22
CA TYR A 309 6.13 -4.16 10.19
C TYR A 309 6.15 -3.60 11.62
N VAL A 310 5.35 -4.19 12.51
CA VAL A 310 5.20 -3.76 13.91
C VAL A 310 5.53 -4.90 14.85
N SER A 311 6.17 -4.60 15.98
CA SER A 311 6.42 -5.53 17.07
C SER A 311 6.41 -4.83 18.43
N ASP A 312 6.24 -5.61 19.49
CA ASP A 312 6.13 -5.13 20.88
C ASP A 312 7.38 -4.40 21.39
N SER A 313 8.52 -4.51 20.71
CA SER A 313 9.76 -3.82 21.04
C SER A 313 10.72 -3.79 19.84
N GLU A 314 11.73 -2.90 19.87
CA GLU A 314 12.78 -2.85 18.86
C GLU A 314 13.58 -4.17 18.78
N GLU A 315 13.85 -4.82 19.92
CA GLU A 315 14.55 -6.10 19.96
C GLU A 315 13.74 -7.21 19.26
N SER A 316 12.43 -7.27 19.54
CA SER A 316 11.52 -8.20 18.87
C SER A 316 11.44 -7.91 17.38
N LEU A 317 11.35 -6.63 17.00
CA LEU A 317 11.33 -6.18 15.61
C LEU A 317 12.58 -6.62 14.86
N ARG A 318 13.79 -6.42 15.43
CA ARG A 318 15.05 -6.83 14.81
C ARG A 318 15.10 -8.33 14.54
N ARG A 319 14.68 -9.15 15.52
CA ARG A 319 14.54 -10.62 15.32
C ARG A 319 13.51 -10.94 14.25
N GLY A 320 12.39 -10.20 14.21
CA GLY A 320 11.37 -10.33 13.19
C GLY A 320 11.89 -10.03 11.79
N LEU A 321 12.75 -9.02 11.62
CA LEU A 321 13.35 -8.68 10.32
C LEU A 321 14.21 -9.81 9.72
N GLU A 322 14.81 -10.63 10.58
CA GLU A 322 15.62 -11.80 10.20
C GLU A 322 14.78 -13.05 9.94
N THR A 323 13.68 -13.21 10.69
CA THR A 323 12.84 -14.43 10.70
C THR A 323 11.53 -14.31 9.91
N ASN A 324 11.19 -13.09 9.47
CA ASN A 324 9.90 -12.72 8.88
C ASN A 324 8.71 -13.06 9.79
N PHE A 325 8.86 -12.79 11.09
CA PHE A 325 7.83 -12.99 12.11
C PHE A 325 7.59 -11.70 12.88
N PHE A 326 6.40 -11.14 12.77
CA PHE A 326 6.02 -9.84 13.34
C PHE A 326 4.64 -9.95 14.01
N ARG A 327 4.33 -9.02 14.91
CA ARG A 327 3.02 -8.97 15.58
C ARG A 327 1.91 -8.48 14.65
N GLY A 328 2.23 -7.50 13.83
CA GLY A 328 1.31 -6.97 12.83
C GLY A 328 2.10 -6.24 11.76
N ALA A 329 1.44 -5.91 10.66
CA ALA A 329 2.04 -5.15 9.59
C ALA A 329 0.99 -4.44 8.74
N PHE A 330 1.41 -3.36 8.10
CA PHE A 330 0.64 -2.58 7.16
C PHE A 330 1.27 -2.59 5.77
N ASN A 331 0.46 -2.66 4.73
CA ASN A 331 0.85 -2.27 3.37
C ASN A 331 0.51 -0.79 3.13
N ILE A 332 1.29 -0.14 2.27
CA ILE A 332 1.04 1.21 1.77
C ILE A 332 0.68 1.08 0.29
N GLY A 333 -0.57 1.37 -0.05
CA GLY A 333 -1.10 1.38 -1.42
C GLY A 333 -0.44 2.43 -2.31
N LEU A 334 -0.66 2.31 -3.62
CA LEU A 334 -0.19 3.31 -4.60
C LEU A 334 -0.96 4.64 -4.47
N ASP A 335 -2.16 4.58 -3.90
CA ASP A 335 -3.03 5.70 -3.53
C ASP A 335 -2.72 6.26 -2.13
N GLY A 336 -1.76 5.68 -1.42
CA GLY A 336 -1.38 6.07 -0.06
C GLY A 336 -2.25 5.47 1.04
N ALA A 337 -3.24 4.64 0.70
CA ALA A 337 -4.03 3.94 1.70
C ALA A 337 -3.12 2.99 2.51
N VAL A 338 -3.23 3.07 3.83
CA VAL A 338 -2.49 2.20 4.75
C VAL A 338 -3.42 1.07 5.18
N SER A 339 -3.14 -0.16 4.76
CA SER A 339 -4.00 -1.33 5.00
C SER A 339 -3.32 -2.41 5.82
N VAL A 340 -4.07 -3.14 6.63
CA VAL A 340 -3.55 -4.27 7.39
C VAL A 340 -3.18 -5.41 6.42
N ILE A 341 -1.96 -5.96 6.48
CA ILE A 341 -1.51 -6.97 5.48
C ILE A 341 -2.45 -8.18 5.33
N PRO A 342 -2.87 -8.86 6.41
CA PRO A 342 -3.80 -9.99 6.25
C PRO A 342 -5.18 -9.56 5.75
N HIS A 343 -5.52 -8.27 5.82
CA HIS A 343 -6.82 -7.72 5.46
C HIS A 343 -6.68 -6.41 4.67
N PRO A 344 -6.33 -6.45 3.38
CA PRO A 344 -6.09 -5.25 2.58
C PRO A 344 -7.25 -4.26 2.51
N TRP A 345 -8.47 -4.75 2.72
CA TRP A 345 -9.70 -3.95 2.81
C TRP A 345 -9.84 -3.22 4.16
N LEU A 346 -9.10 -3.64 5.20
CA LEU A 346 -9.12 -3.01 6.51
C LEU A 346 -8.04 -1.93 6.56
N THR A 347 -8.38 -0.77 6.00
CA THR A 347 -7.53 0.42 5.94
C THR A 347 -7.62 1.23 7.22
N VAL A 348 -6.63 2.09 7.47
CA VAL A 348 -6.58 2.94 8.67
C VAL A 348 -7.82 3.86 8.79
N ASP A 349 -8.35 4.37 7.68
CA ASP A 349 -9.61 5.13 7.59
C ASP A 349 -10.86 4.32 7.91
N ARG A 350 -10.80 3.00 7.82
CA ARG A 350 -11.89 2.10 8.26
C ARG A 350 -11.75 1.67 9.71
N VAL A 351 -10.57 1.83 10.29
CA VAL A 351 -10.27 1.46 11.68
C VAL A 351 -10.43 2.64 12.64
N LEU A 352 -10.12 3.85 12.18
CA LEU A 352 -10.14 5.09 12.97
C LEU A 352 -11.11 6.11 12.35
N ASP A 353 -11.51 7.10 13.15
CA ASP A 353 -12.24 8.26 12.65
C ASP A 353 -11.40 9.05 11.62
N GLU A 354 -12.04 9.67 10.63
CA GLU A 354 -11.37 10.30 9.47
C GLU A 354 -10.20 11.22 9.85
N SER A 355 -10.41 12.12 10.82
CA SER A 355 -9.37 13.06 11.27
C SER A 355 -8.16 12.39 11.91
N ASP A 356 -8.38 11.30 12.66
CA ASP A 356 -7.31 10.51 13.27
C ASP A 356 -6.62 9.65 12.21
N ALA A 357 -7.39 9.07 11.28
CA ALA A 357 -6.87 8.24 10.21
C ALA A 357 -5.88 8.98 9.31
N LEU A 358 -6.22 10.20 8.90
CA LEU A 358 -5.32 11.04 8.11
C LEU A 358 -4.07 11.43 8.91
N SER A 359 -4.25 11.81 10.18
CA SER A 359 -3.13 12.17 11.07
C SER A 359 -2.15 11.01 11.25
N VAL A 360 -2.68 9.81 11.50
CA VAL A 360 -1.88 8.58 11.67
C VAL A 360 -1.17 8.21 10.37
N SER A 361 -1.87 8.28 9.23
CA SER A 361 -1.27 7.94 7.93
C SER A 361 -0.13 8.88 7.57
N VAL A 362 -0.32 10.19 7.73
CA VAL A 362 0.74 11.20 7.53
C VAL A 362 1.90 10.95 8.49
N TRP A 363 1.62 10.70 9.76
CA TRP A 363 2.66 10.46 10.76
C TRP A 363 3.52 9.24 10.41
N LEU A 364 2.89 8.13 9.99
CA LEU A 364 3.58 6.89 9.58
C LEU A 364 4.54 7.14 8.41
N LEU A 365 4.09 7.89 7.39
CA LEU A 365 4.96 8.25 6.26
C LEU A 365 6.06 9.24 6.66
N GLU A 366 5.77 10.21 7.54
CA GLU A 366 6.73 11.20 8.04
C GLU A 366 7.93 10.52 8.74
N GLN A 367 7.71 9.40 9.47
CA GLN A 367 8.78 8.69 10.17
C GLN A 367 9.89 8.14 9.26
N VAL A 368 9.54 7.84 8.01
CA VAL A 368 10.46 7.18 7.06
C VAL A 368 10.90 8.13 5.96
N HIS A 369 10.07 9.11 5.60
CA HIS A 369 10.28 10.03 4.49
C HIS A 369 11.67 10.66 4.49
N GLY A 370 12.07 11.30 5.60
CA GLY A 370 13.37 11.99 5.67
C GLY A 370 14.57 11.08 5.42
N LYS A 371 14.53 9.86 5.97
CA LYS A 371 15.60 8.85 5.80
C LYS A 371 15.63 8.27 4.38
N VAL A 372 14.45 8.06 3.78
CA VAL A 372 14.34 7.60 2.40
C VAL A 372 14.92 8.64 1.45
N VAL A 373 14.54 9.91 1.60
CA VAL A 373 15.07 11.00 0.78
C VAL A 373 16.59 11.08 0.91
N GLU A 374 17.11 11.01 2.13
CA GLU A 374 18.55 11.00 2.37
C GLU A 374 19.25 9.82 1.67
N ASP A 375 18.68 8.63 1.75
CA ASP A 375 19.24 7.43 1.11
C ASP A 375 19.15 7.49 -0.42
N TYR A 376 18.05 7.99 -0.97
CA TYR A 376 17.89 8.23 -2.40
C TYR A 376 18.95 9.20 -2.92
N LEU A 377 19.18 10.32 -2.23
CA LEU A 377 20.17 11.33 -2.61
C LEU A 377 21.63 10.82 -2.52
N LYS A 378 21.88 9.78 -1.73
CA LYS A 378 23.21 9.13 -1.62
C LYS A 378 23.51 8.16 -2.75
N ILE A 379 22.54 7.80 -3.59
CA ILE A 379 22.74 6.90 -4.73
C ILE A 379 23.64 7.62 -5.74
N ARG A 380 24.97 7.46 -5.58
CA ARG A 380 25.98 7.92 -6.53
C ARG A 380 25.81 7.15 -7.83
N HIS A 381 25.77 7.90 -8.93
CA HIS A 381 25.59 7.39 -10.28
C HIS A 381 26.72 6.43 -10.65
N VAL A 382 26.49 5.12 -10.48
CA VAL A 382 27.25 4.12 -11.21
C VAL A 382 26.68 4.16 -12.61
N GLU A 383 27.52 4.55 -13.58
CA GLU A 383 27.21 4.39 -15.01
C GLU A 383 26.68 2.98 -15.23
N PRO A 384 25.67 2.76 -16.10
CA PRO A 384 25.43 1.41 -16.59
C PRO A 384 26.75 0.98 -17.21
N THR A 385 27.44 0.06 -16.54
CA THR A 385 28.61 -0.60 -17.11
C THR A 385 28.04 -1.31 -18.33
N ARG A 386 28.33 -0.76 -19.51
CA ARG A 386 28.18 -1.48 -20.77
C ARG A 386 28.91 -2.80 -20.54
N SER A 387 28.16 -3.87 -20.35
CA SER A 387 28.70 -5.20 -20.46
C SER A 387 29.01 -5.38 -21.94
N ASP A 388 30.25 -5.13 -22.31
CA ASP A 388 30.81 -5.61 -23.57
C ASP A 388 30.79 -7.15 -23.52
N SER A 389 29.72 -7.75 -24.02
CA SER A 389 29.72 -9.04 -24.72
C SER A 389 28.35 -9.28 -25.37
N ALA A 390 28.39 -9.36 -26.70
CA ALA A 390 27.30 -9.62 -27.65
C ALA A 390 26.45 -10.87 -27.28
N SER A 391 25.20 -11.04 -27.70
CA SER A 391 24.76 -11.15 -29.10
C SER A 391 23.24 -11.16 -29.24
N ASP A 392 22.78 -10.49 -30.30
CA ASP A 392 21.61 -10.77 -31.14
C ASP A 392 20.23 -10.86 -30.48
N LEU A 393 19.56 -9.71 -30.35
CA LEU A 393 18.16 -9.57 -30.75
C LEU A 393 17.94 -8.19 -31.39
N ASP A 394 17.63 -8.29 -32.69
CA ASP A 394 17.13 -7.30 -33.65
C ASP A 394 16.68 -5.93 -33.07
N GLU A 395 17.51 -4.91 -33.31
CA GLU A 395 17.12 -3.50 -33.23
C GLU A 395 16.32 -3.13 -34.49
N SER A 396 15.00 -3.29 -34.46
CA SER A 396 14.15 -2.47 -35.32
C SER A 396 12.83 -2.11 -34.64
N THR A 397 12.70 -0.82 -34.37
CA THR A 397 11.45 -0.06 -34.23
C THR A 397 10.38 -0.65 -33.32
N LEU A 398 10.28 -0.11 -32.11
CA LEU A 398 9.03 0.29 -31.43
C LEU A 398 9.45 1.13 -30.21
N GLU A 399 9.20 2.44 -30.24
CA GLU A 399 9.23 3.22 -29.01
C GLU A 399 8.08 2.72 -28.11
N PRO A 400 8.34 2.27 -26.88
CA PRO A 400 7.28 1.93 -25.95
C PRO A 400 6.81 3.21 -25.23
N ASP A 401 5.51 3.49 -25.30
CA ASP A 401 4.83 4.40 -24.38
C ASP A 401 5.05 3.89 -22.94
N GLN A 402 5.71 4.71 -22.12
CA GLN A 402 6.12 4.41 -20.75
C GLN A 402 5.12 5.07 -19.79
N ILE A 403 4.62 4.33 -18.78
CA ILE A 403 3.83 4.93 -17.70
C ILE A 403 4.78 5.75 -16.82
N ASP A 404 4.54 7.06 -16.75
CA ASP A 404 5.35 8.03 -16.02
C ASP A 404 4.93 8.08 -14.54
N ALA A 405 5.83 8.41 -13.60
CA ALA A 405 5.48 8.64 -12.20
C ALA A 405 4.46 9.79 -12.06
N GLY A 406 4.43 10.69 -13.04
CA GLY A 406 3.37 11.69 -13.20
C GLY A 406 1.98 11.10 -13.45
N ASP A 407 1.86 9.96 -14.12
CA ASP A 407 0.58 9.30 -14.38
C ASP A 407 0.04 8.64 -13.10
N MET A 408 0.91 8.15 -12.22
CA MET A 408 0.54 7.63 -10.88
C MET A 408 0.03 8.73 -9.96
N ALA A 409 0.69 9.89 -9.93
CA ALA A 409 0.23 11.04 -9.17
C ALA A 409 -1.06 11.64 -9.75
N THR A 410 -1.22 11.60 -11.08
CA THR A 410 -2.46 12.02 -11.76
C THR A 410 -3.60 11.05 -11.49
N TYR A 411 -3.33 9.74 -11.43
CA TYR A 411 -4.31 8.72 -11.07
C TYR A 411 -4.74 8.82 -9.60
N ALA A 412 -3.80 9.04 -8.67
CA ALA A 412 -4.13 9.29 -7.26
C ALA A 412 -4.93 10.57 -7.07
N ALA A 413 -4.59 11.65 -7.79
CA ALA A 413 -5.37 12.89 -7.80
C ALA A 413 -6.76 12.71 -8.44
N TRP A 414 -6.87 11.91 -9.50
CA TRP A 414 -8.15 11.57 -10.14
C TRP A 414 -9.04 10.69 -9.23
N LEU A 415 -8.46 9.75 -8.48
CA LEU A 415 -9.18 8.98 -7.47
C LEU A 415 -9.67 9.86 -6.32
N ASP A 416 -8.88 10.87 -5.90
CA ASP A 416 -9.30 11.86 -4.92
C ASP A 416 -10.41 12.78 -5.46
N GLU A 417 -10.35 13.22 -6.72
CA GLU A 417 -11.42 13.99 -7.38
C GLU A 417 -12.71 13.15 -7.49
N ALA A 418 -12.61 11.89 -7.92
CA ALA A 418 -13.74 10.96 -8.00
C ALA A 418 -14.35 10.62 -6.63
N ARG A 419 -13.56 10.70 -5.55
CA ARG A 419 -14.02 10.52 -4.15
C ARG A 419 -14.53 11.82 -3.53
N GLY A 420 -14.16 12.99 -4.06
CA GLY A 420 -14.51 14.32 -3.55
C GLY A 420 -15.74 14.98 -4.19
N GLU A 421 -16.26 14.45 -5.30
CA GLU A 421 -17.42 15.04 -6.00
C GLU A 421 -18.77 14.90 -5.26
N GLU A 422 -18.83 14.25 -4.09
CA GLU A 422 -20.04 14.25 -3.26
C GLU A 422 -20.12 15.39 -2.23
N GLU A 423 -19.05 16.11 -1.89
CA GLU A 423 -19.11 17.18 -0.88
C GLU A 423 -18.20 18.39 -1.19
N GLU A 424 -18.87 19.56 -1.25
CA GLU A 424 -18.36 20.94 -1.12
C GLU A 424 -17.94 21.73 -2.38
N SER A 425 -18.91 22.54 -2.82
CA SER A 425 -18.70 23.85 -3.44
C SER A 425 -18.33 24.90 -2.38
N GLY A 426 -17.13 25.52 -2.47
CA GLY A 426 -16.77 26.68 -1.63
C GLY A 426 -15.52 27.41 -2.11
N GLN A 427 -15.67 28.70 -2.47
CA GLN A 427 -14.62 29.59 -3.00
C GLN A 427 -13.56 30.01 -1.95
N PRO A 428 -12.34 30.41 -2.37
CA PRO A 428 -11.26 30.81 -1.49
C PRO A 428 -11.30 32.30 -1.14
N SER A 429 -10.87 32.64 0.07
CA SER A 429 -10.58 34.02 0.48
C SER A 429 -9.12 34.17 0.92
N SER A 430 -8.59 35.35 0.65
CA SER A 430 -7.17 35.67 0.52
C SER A 430 -6.61 36.51 1.67
N GLU A 431 -5.27 36.48 1.74
CA GLU A 431 -4.32 37.48 2.28
C GLU A 431 -3.92 37.47 3.77
N GLY A 432 -2.60 37.58 3.97
CA GLY A 432 -1.95 37.92 5.24
C GLY A 432 -0.46 37.61 5.23
N GLY A 433 0.36 38.53 4.70
CA GLY A 433 1.82 38.45 4.73
C GLY A 433 2.43 39.01 6.02
N SER A 434 3.50 38.38 6.50
CA SER A 434 4.44 38.95 7.49
C SER A 434 5.82 38.32 7.34
N SER A 435 6.84 39.16 7.53
CA SER A 435 8.26 39.00 7.20
C SER A 435 9.03 38.06 8.13
N ASP A 436 9.59 36.98 7.58
CA ASP A 436 10.78 36.26 8.11
C ASP A 436 11.35 35.25 7.06
N ASP A 437 11.49 35.72 5.82
CA ASP A 437 11.52 34.88 4.60
C ASP A 437 12.82 34.08 4.36
N ALA A 438 13.88 34.28 5.14
CA ALA A 438 15.16 33.57 4.96
C ALA A 438 15.33 32.36 5.90
N ALA A 439 14.59 32.30 7.01
CA ALA A 439 14.62 31.20 7.98
C ALA A 439 13.35 30.32 7.94
N LEU A 440 12.33 30.72 7.18
CA LEU A 440 11.03 30.05 7.00
C LEU A 440 10.92 29.26 5.68
N ILE A 441 12.00 28.68 5.16
CA ILE A 441 11.87 27.49 4.30
C ILE A 441 11.69 26.26 5.20
N THR A 442 10.78 26.36 6.16
CA THR A 442 10.16 25.21 6.82
C THR A 442 9.07 24.69 5.88
N VAL A 443 9.45 23.73 5.03
CA VAL A 443 8.59 22.58 4.68
C VAL A 443 7.13 22.92 4.33
N HIS A 444 6.90 23.89 3.46
CA HIS A 444 5.75 23.83 2.56
C HIS A 444 6.23 23.11 1.31
N ALA A 445 5.80 21.85 1.18
CA ALA A 445 6.20 20.94 0.13
C ALA A 445 5.90 21.55 -1.24
N LEU A 446 6.94 21.75 -2.04
CA LEU A 446 6.75 22.03 -3.47
C LEU A 446 6.09 20.79 -4.10
N PRO A 447 5.06 20.92 -4.92
CA PRO A 447 4.56 19.76 -5.66
C PRO A 447 5.66 19.21 -6.57
N GLN A 448 5.50 17.97 -7.03
CA GLN A 448 6.31 17.49 -8.15
C GLN A 448 6.05 18.37 -9.38
N ILE A 449 7.09 18.79 -10.08
CA ILE A 449 6.97 19.74 -11.20
C ILE A 449 7.64 19.16 -12.43
N ARG A 450 6.94 19.16 -13.58
CA ARG A 450 7.54 18.79 -14.87
C ARG A 450 8.87 19.53 -15.07
N GLN A 451 9.94 18.82 -15.39
CA GLN A 451 11.29 19.37 -15.53
C GLN A 451 11.35 20.55 -16.50
N SER A 452 10.57 20.51 -17.59
CA SER A 452 10.45 21.63 -18.52
C SER A 452 9.91 22.89 -17.84
N ARG A 453 8.86 22.77 -17.02
CA ARG A 453 8.30 23.85 -16.20
C ARG A 453 9.27 24.27 -15.10
N PHE A 454 9.89 23.32 -14.41
CA PHE A 454 10.87 23.57 -13.37
C PHE A 454 12.05 24.40 -13.89
N PHE A 455 12.62 24.05 -15.05
CA PHE A 455 13.69 24.83 -15.66
C PHE A 455 13.24 26.19 -16.19
N LYS A 456 12.00 26.33 -16.66
CA LYS A 456 11.45 27.66 -17.00
C LYS A 456 11.40 28.55 -15.76
N ILE A 457 10.89 28.04 -14.64
CA ILE A 457 10.83 28.77 -13.37
C ILE A 457 12.24 29.12 -12.88
N LEU A 458 13.18 28.15 -12.90
CA LEU A 458 14.57 28.41 -12.50
C LEU A 458 15.23 29.50 -13.35
N ARG A 459 14.99 29.53 -14.67
CA ARG A 459 15.50 30.60 -15.55
C ARG A 459 14.91 31.96 -15.18
N ALA A 460 13.63 32.02 -14.82
CA ALA A 460 13.00 33.24 -14.31
C ALA A 460 13.61 33.69 -12.96
N CYS A 461 14.12 32.75 -12.14
CA CYS A 461 14.91 33.04 -10.94
C CYS A 461 16.40 33.38 -11.22
N GLY A 462 16.79 33.57 -12.49
CA GLY A 462 18.17 33.91 -12.88
C GLY A 462 19.15 32.74 -12.87
N VAL A 463 18.66 31.50 -12.96
CA VAL A 463 19.50 30.29 -13.08
C VAL A 463 19.76 29.97 -14.55
N GLU A 464 21.03 29.82 -14.90
CA GLU A 464 21.46 29.30 -16.18
C GLU A 464 21.49 27.76 -16.15
N VAL A 465 20.84 27.15 -17.14
CA VAL A 465 20.78 25.69 -17.30
C VAL A 465 21.69 25.29 -18.45
N VAL A 466 22.86 24.74 -18.13
CA VAL A 466 23.92 24.39 -19.08
C VAL A 466 24.02 22.88 -19.23
N GLN A 467 24.26 22.40 -20.45
CA GLN A 467 24.53 20.99 -20.68
C GLN A 467 25.91 20.61 -20.11
N GLY A 468 25.95 19.60 -19.25
CA GLY A 468 27.15 19.01 -18.68
C GLY A 468 27.76 17.92 -19.56
N LYS A 469 28.59 17.05 -18.98
CA LYS A 469 29.17 15.91 -19.71
C LYS A 469 28.08 14.84 -19.89
N GLY A 470 27.83 14.43 -21.13
CA GLY A 470 26.74 13.50 -21.45
C GLY A 470 25.37 14.17 -21.34
N SER A 471 24.41 13.49 -20.72
CA SER A 471 23.03 13.97 -20.54
C SER A 471 22.80 14.77 -19.24
N GLU A 472 23.84 14.96 -18.41
CA GLU A 472 23.81 15.76 -17.18
C GLU A 472 23.49 17.25 -17.47
N LYS A 473 22.67 17.90 -16.64
CA LYS A 473 22.43 19.35 -16.68
C LYS A 473 23.08 20.02 -15.46
N LYS A 474 23.85 21.09 -15.69
CA LYS A 474 24.42 21.95 -14.66
C LYS A 474 23.53 23.18 -14.49
N LEU A 475 23.14 23.44 -13.25
CA LEU A 475 22.36 24.61 -12.85
C LEU A 475 23.32 25.61 -12.20
N LEU A 476 23.44 26.80 -12.78
CA LEU A 476 24.38 27.84 -12.39
C LEU A 476 23.63 29.11 -12.03
N ARG A 477 23.93 29.70 -10.88
CA ARG A 477 23.41 31.02 -10.48
C ARG A 477 24.57 31.83 -9.92
N ALA A 478 24.63 33.12 -10.25
CA ALA A 478 25.66 34.00 -9.73
C ALA A 478 25.58 34.06 -8.19
N GLY A 479 26.72 33.90 -7.52
CA GLY A 479 26.80 33.91 -6.05
C GLY A 479 26.49 32.58 -5.37
N ALA A 480 25.84 31.62 -6.04
CA ALA A 480 25.46 30.34 -5.45
C ALA A 480 26.35 29.18 -5.91
N HIS A 481 26.32 28.06 -5.17
CA HIS A 481 27.05 26.87 -5.56
C HIS A 481 26.35 26.11 -6.70
N PRO A 482 27.08 25.71 -7.77
CA PRO A 482 26.51 24.93 -8.87
C PRO A 482 25.81 23.65 -8.39
N PHE A 483 24.65 23.35 -8.97
CA PHE A 483 23.96 22.07 -8.80
C PHE A 483 24.10 21.23 -10.06
N ARG A 484 24.34 19.92 -9.89
CA ARG A 484 24.46 18.96 -10.98
C ARG A 484 23.27 18.02 -10.96
N LEU A 485 22.47 18.05 -12.02
CA LEU A 485 21.30 17.20 -12.19
C LEU A 485 21.62 16.09 -13.20
N GLY A 486 21.64 14.84 -12.74
CA GLY A 486 21.78 13.68 -13.62
C GLY A 486 20.56 13.48 -14.52
N SER A 487 20.75 12.81 -15.66
CA SER A 487 19.67 12.47 -16.61
C SER A 487 19.20 11.02 -16.42
N HIS A 488 18.56 10.76 -15.28
CA HIS A 488 17.84 9.48 -15.03
C HIS A 488 16.34 9.62 -15.25
N TYR A 489 16.02 10.72 -15.88
CA TYR A 489 14.75 11.36 -16.01
C TYR A 489 14.45 11.17 -17.49
N GLY A 490 13.59 10.19 -17.79
CA GLY A 490 13.23 9.80 -19.15
C GLY A 490 12.68 10.96 -19.99
N PRO A 491 12.06 10.72 -21.14
CA PRO A 491 11.78 11.77 -22.12
C PRO A 491 10.85 12.90 -21.64
N ASN A 492 10.21 12.81 -20.46
CA ASN A 492 9.38 13.90 -19.91
C ASN A 492 9.36 14.02 -18.37
N PRO A 493 10.50 14.20 -17.73
CA PRO A 493 10.65 13.89 -16.33
C PRO A 493 10.05 14.95 -15.42
N THR A 494 9.30 14.58 -14.40
CA THR A 494 9.02 15.48 -13.27
C THR A 494 10.25 15.56 -12.36
N ILE A 495 10.44 16.71 -11.72
CA ILE A 495 11.43 16.90 -10.67
C ILE A 495 10.70 16.62 -9.35
N PRO A 496 11.14 15.61 -8.58
CA PRO A 496 10.56 15.29 -7.28
C PRO A 496 10.62 16.48 -6.32
N SER A 497 9.65 16.57 -5.42
CA SER A 497 9.50 17.72 -4.51
C SER A 497 10.77 17.99 -3.69
N PHE A 498 11.37 16.94 -3.12
CA PHE A 498 12.57 17.02 -2.31
C PHE A 498 13.78 17.49 -3.12
N LEU A 499 13.89 17.04 -4.37
CA LEU A 499 14.99 17.40 -5.25
C LEU A 499 14.86 18.86 -5.69
N ALA A 500 13.64 19.28 -6.03
CA ALA A 500 13.33 20.69 -6.27
C ALA A 500 13.74 21.54 -5.05
N CYS A 501 13.28 21.16 -3.85
CA CYS A 501 13.65 21.85 -2.60
C CYS A 501 15.16 21.91 -2.36
N GLN A 502 15.90 20.86 -2.69
CA GLN A 502 17.36 20.81 -2.55
C GLN A 502 18.05 21.71 -3.57
N ILE A 503 17.56 21.72 -4.82
CA ILE A 503 18.06 22.60 -5.88
C ILE A 503 17.85 24.06 -5.50
N LEU A 504 16.64 24.44 -5.06
CA LEU A 504 16.35 25.82 -4.63
C LEU A 504 17.24 26.25 -3.47
N ARG A 505 17.39 25.39 -2.45
CA ARG A 505 18.29 25.66 -1.32
C ARG A 505 19.75 25.81 -1.77
N ARG A 506 20.23 24.96 -2.67
CA ARG A 506 21.62 25.00 -3.14
C ARG A 506 21.92 26.22 -4.01
N LEU A 507 20.92 26.67 -4.76
CA LEU A 507 20.97 27.86 -5.62
C LEU A 507 20.55 29.14 -4.89
N GLU A 508 20.31 29.07 -3.58
CA GLU A 508 19.94 30.20 -2.72
C GLU A 508 18.67 30.95 -3.20
N ILE A 509 17.71 30.23 -3.80
CA ILE A 509 16.46 30.80 -4.31
C ILE A 509 15.47 30.92 -3.15
N SER A 510 15.01 32.14 -2.88
CA SER A 510 14.05 32.40 -1.79
C SER A 510 12.63 32.00 -2.17
N ARG A 511 11.74 31.91 -1.17
CA ARG A 511 10.31 31.63 -1.42
C ARG A 511 9.66 32.74 -2.24
N SER A 512 9.92 34.00 -1.92
CA SER A 512 9.38 35.16 -2.63
C SER A 512 9.84 35.20 -4.09
N GLU A 513 11.12 34.89 -4.35
CA GLU A 513 11.65 34.75 -5.72
C GLU A 513 10.98 33.61 -6.49
N TRP A 514 10.77 32.47 -5.83
CA TRP A 514 10.10 31.32 -6.43
C TRP A 514 8.65 31.62 -6.77
N VAL A 515 7.88 32.21 -5.84
CA VAL A 515 6.46 32.55 -6.05
C VAL A 515 6.31 33.60 -7.14
N ALA A 516 7.17 34.62 -7.17
CA ALA A 516 7.18 35.62 -8.24
C ALA A 516 7.41 34.95 -9.61
N ALA A 517 8.42 34.09 -9.71
CA ALA A 517 8.73 33.36 -10.95
C ALA A 517 7.62 32.40 -11.40
N VAL A 518 6.85 31.82 -10.45
CA VAL A 518 5.70 30.97 -10.76
C VAL A 518 4.51 31.79 -11.27
N ASN A 519 4.28 32.98 -10.74
CA ASN A 519 3.17 33.85 -11.12
C ASN A 519 3.43 34.61 -12.44
N ASP A 520 4.70 34.81 -12.80
CA ASP A 520 5.11 35.46 -14.05
C ASP A 520 5.09 34.50 -15.27
N LEU A 521 4.83 33.20 -15.06
CA LEU A 521 4.83 32.13 -16.06
C LEU A 521 3.47 31.44 -16.20
#